data_AF-A0A3D2M7K4-F1
#
_entry.id   AF-A0A3D2M7K4-F1
#
_cell.length_a   1.000
_cell.length_b   1.000
_cell.length_c   1.000
_cell.angle_alpha   90.00
_cell.angle_beta   90.00
_cell.angle_gamma   90.00
#
_symmetry.space_group_name_H-M   'P 1'
#
loop_
_entity.id
_entity.type
_entity.pdbx_description
1 polymer ?
#
loop_
_entity_poly.entity_id
_entity_poly.type
_entity_poly.pdbx_seq_one_letter_code
_entity_poly.pdbx_strand_id
1 'polypeptide(L)'
;MALTALANLCQADLRLTLDNGDLQPAERAASQQLLDEAMAALPPRMIERLDRNVRVRWHKSLIHDVYGSAGGDLLLLNRRLLPGLTDGSAAIQRT
;
A
#
# COMPACT_ATOMS: atom_id res chain seq x y z
N MET A 1 -15.02 -38.38 -0.29
CA MET A 1 -15.53 -37.39 -1.26
C MET A 1 -15.92 -36.12 -0.51
N ALA A 2 -14.98 -35.21 -0.28
CA ALA A 2 -15.27 -33.89 0.26
C ALA A 2 -14.82 -32.87 -0.78
N LEU A 3 -15.81 -32.32 -1.48
CA LEU A 3 -15.64 -31.32 -2.51
C LEU A 3 -15.44 -29.97 -1.80
N THR A 4 -14.21 -29.66 -1.40
CA THR A 4 -13.90 -28.34 -0.84
C THR A 4 -13.79 -27.36 -1.99
N ALA A 5 -14.69 -26.38 -1.96
CA ALA A 5 -14.97 -25.38 -2.97
C ALA A 5 -13.74 -24.91 -3.76
N LEU A 6 -13.86 -24.91 -5.10
CA LEU A 6 -13.18 -23.93 -5.94
C LEU A 6 -13.68 -22.55 -5.48
N ALA A 7 -13.01 -21.97 -4.51
CA ALA A 7 -12.95 -20.53 -4.38
C ALA A 7 -12.25 -20.06 -5.66
N ASN A 8 -13.04 -19.83 -6.72
CA ASN A 8 -12.69 -18.90 -7.77
C ASN A 8 -12.58 -17.53 -7.09
N LEU A 9 -11.48 -17.33 -6.36
CA LEU A 9 -10.94 -16.04 -6.01
C LEU A 9 -10.39 -15.47 -7.31
N CYS A 10 -11.29 -15.17 -8.25
CA CYS A 10 -11.09 -14.01 -9.10
C CYS A 10 -11.26 -12.82 -8.15
N GLN A 11 -10.31 -12.68 -7.22
CA GLN A 11 -10.14 -11.46 -6.47
C GLN A 11 -9.84 -10.46 -7.57
N ALA A 12 -10.78 -9.57 -7.81
CA ALA A 12 -10.48 -8.31 -8.43
C ALA A 12 -9.48 -7.62 -7.48
N ASP A 13 -8.21 -7.99 -7.60
CA ASP A 13 -7.22 -7.87 -6.54
C ASP A 13 -6.43 -6.61 -6.83
N LEU A 14 -6.76 -5.55 -6.09
CA LEU A 14 -5.91 -4.39 -6.00
C LEU A 14 -4.53 -4.85 -5.52
N ARG A 15 -3.59 -4.95 -6.47
CA ARG A 15 -2.23 -5.37 -6.16
C ARG A 15 -1.37 -4.14 -5.94
N LEU A 16 -1.03 -3.87 -4.68
CA LEU A 16 -0.08 -2.82 -4.33
C LEU A 16 1.34 -3.38 -4.45
N THR A 17 2.11 -2.90 -5.43
CA THR A 17 3.49 -3.33 -5.64
C THR A 17 4.46 -2.25 -5.16
N LEU A 18 5.18 -2.50 -4.07
CA LEU A 18 6.18 -1.57 -3.54
C LEU A 18 7.47 -1.57 -4.38
N ASP A 19 7.85 -0.40 -4.89
CA ASP A 19 9.12 -0.12 -5.55
C ASP A 19 10.22 0.04 -4.49
N ASN A 20 11.01 -1.02 -4.35
CA ASN A 20 12.01 -1.21 -3.29
C ASN A 20 13.39 -0.61 -3.60
N GLY A 21 13.59 0.02 -4.75
CA GLY A 21 14.92 0.29 -5.32
C GLY A 21 15.85 1.12 -4.43
N ASP A 22 15.30 1.90 -3.49
CA ASP A 22 16.04 2.88 -2.69
C ASP A 22 15.79 2.73 -1.17
N LEU A 23 15.14 1.64 -0.74
CA LEU A 23 14.68 1.42 0.64
C LEU A 23 15.55 0.41 1.41
N GLN A 24 15.87 0.75 2.66
CA GLN A 24 16.49 -0.21 3.58
C GLN A 24 15.52 -1.36 3.93
N PRO A 25 16.03 -2.54 4.32
CA PRO A 25 15.19 -3.68 4.69
C PRO A 25 14.19 -3.37 5.81
N ALA A 26 14.56 -2.55 6.80
CA ALA A 26 13.65 -2.11 7.86
C ALA A 26 12.54 -1.18 7.32
N GLU A 27 12.89 -0.22 6.46
CA GLU A 27 11.95 0.67 5.78
C GLU A 27 10.98 -0.12 4.88
N ARG A 28 11.47 -1.16 4.20
CA ARG A 28 10.66 -2.07 3.38
C ARG A 28 9.65 -2.84 4.22
N ALA A 29 10.08 -3.43 5.34
CA ALA A 29 9.20 -4.16 6.23
C ALA A 29 8.08 -3.26 6.78
N ALA A 30 8.44 -2.05 7.26
CA ALA A 30 7.47 -1.07 7.73
C ALA A 30 6.51 -0.62 6.62
N SER A 31 7.03 -0.37 5.42
CA SER A 31 6.20 -0.03 4.25
C SER A 31 5.24 -1.15 3.90
N GLN A 32 5.72 -2.39 3.84
CA GLN A 32 4.90 -3.55 3.49
C GLN A 32 3.81 -3.79 4.53
N GLN A 33 4.11 -3.61 5.81
CA GLN A 33 3.12 -3.71 6.89
C GLN A 33 2.04 -2.62 6.74
N LEU A 34 2.42 -1.37 6.46
CA LEU A 34 1.46 -0.30 6.20
C LEU A 34 0.56 -0.62 5.00
N LEU A 35 1.13 -1.13 3.90
CA LEU A 35 0.36 -1.53 2.73
C LEU A 35 -0.66 -2.62 3.07
N ASP A 36 -0.27 -3.59 3.89
CA ASP A 36 -1.14 -4.69 4.34
C ASP A 36 -2.28 -4.17 5.23
N GLU A 37 -1.97 -3.30 6.21
CA GLU A 37 -2.97 -2.66 7.06
C GLU A 37 -3.93 -1.76 6.24
N ALA A 38 -3.41 -1.04 5.25
CA ALA A 38 -4.23 -0.25 4.34
C ALA A 38 -5.15 -1.14 3.50
N MET A 39 -4.66 -2.28 2.98
CA MET A 39 -5.49 -3.27 2.28
C MET A 39 -6.59 -3.85 3.18
N ALA A 40 -6.26 -4.14 4.44
CA ALA A 40 -7.23 -4.64 5.42
C ALA A 40 -8.27 -3.57 5.81
N ALA A 41 -7.88 -2.30 5.83
CA ALA A 41 -8.78 -1.18 6.08
C ALA A 41 -9.64 -0.79 4.87
N LEU A 42 -9.24 -1.20 3.65
CA LEU A 42 -9.96 -0.86 2.43
C LEU A 42 -11.24 -1.69 2.31
N PRO A 43 -12.39 -1.06 2.01
CA PRO A 43 -13.63 -1.78 1.76
C PRO A 43 -13.47 -2.72 0.56
N PRO A 44 -14.03 -3.95 0.60
CA PRO A 44 -13.93 -4.91 -0.51
C PRO A 44 -14.48 -4.33 -1.82
N ARG A 45 -15.55 -3.54 -1.75
CA ARG A 45 -16.12 -2.83 -2.91
C ARG A 45 -15.15 -1.86 -3.58
N MET A 46 -14.19 -1.32 -2.83
CA MET A 46 -13.15 -0.43 -3.35
C MET A 46 -12.08 -1.25 -4.09
N ILE A 47 -11.65 -2.37 -3.49
CA ILE A 47 -10.68 -3.31 -4.05
C ILE A 47 -11.20 -3.86 -5.39
N GLU A 48 -12.45 -4.31 -5.43
CA GLU A 48 -13.10 -4.81 -6.65
C GLU A 48 -13.22 -3.77 -7.76
N ARG A 49 -13.39 -2.49 -7.41
CA ARG A 49 -13.48 -1.39 -8.39
C ARG A 49 -12.12 -0.89 -8.85
N LEU A 50 -11.09 -1.03 -8.02
CA LEU A 50 -9.75 -0.65 -8.40
C LEU A 50 -9.13 -1.70 -9.32
N ASP A 51 -9.39 -3.01 -9.14
CA ASP A 51 -8.93 -4.14 -9.97
C ASP A 51 -7.69 -3.85 -10.84
N ARG A 52 -6.64 -3.33 -10.20
CA ARG A 52 -5.47 -2.83 -10.92
C ARG A 52 -4.23 -2.97 -10.07
N ASN A 53 -3.10 -3.03 -10.76
CA ASN A 53 -1.81 -3.03 -10.10
C ASN A 53 -1.38 -1.59 -9.84
N VAL A 54 -1.43 -1.18 -8.57
CA VAL A 54 -0.95 0.13 -8.16
C VAL A 54 0.50 0.01 -7.71
N ARG A 55 1.41 0.63 -8.45
CA ARG A 55 2.82 0.71 -8.08
C ARG A 55 3.01 1.77 -7.01
N VAL A 56 3.58 1.37 -5.88
CA VAL A 56 3.88 2.27 -4.77
C VAL A 56 5.34 2.66 -4.83
N ARG A 57 5.64 3.95 -4.95
CA ARG A 57 7.02 4.46 -5.00
C ARG A 57 7.24 5.54 -3.95
N TRP A 58 8.35 5.45 -3.24
CA TRP A 58 8.79 6.50 -2.33
C TRP A 58 9.47 7.63 -3.10
N HIS A 59 8.96 8.84 -2.94
CA HIS A 59 9.49 10.03 -3.58
C HIS A 59 10.04 11.01 -2.54
N LYS A 60 11.24 11.53 -2.79
CA LYS A 60 11.97 12.45 -1.90
C LYS A 60 11.48 13.89 -2.02
N SER A 61 10.95 14.25 -3.20
CA SER A 61 10.52 15.60 -3.58
C SER A 61 9.01 15.63 -3.88
N LEU A 62 8.21 15.12 -2.94
CA LEU A 62 6.75 15.36 -2.98
C LEU A 62 6.51 16.75 -2.38
N ILE A 63 5.54 17.50 -2.94
CA ILE A 63 5.19 18.84 -2.44
C ILE A 63 4.92 18.74 -0.94
N HIS A 64 5.41 19.72 -0.17
CA HIS A 64 5.61 19.62 1.28
C HIS A 64 4.32 19.37 2.11
N ASP A 65 3.14 19.43 1.51
CA ASP A 65 1.85 19.33 2.18
C ASP A 65 1.18 17.95 2.03
N VAL A 66 1.72 17.07 1.16
CA VAL A 66 1.09 15.77 0.87
C VAL A 66 1.88 14.60 1.46
N TYR A 67 1.16 13.73 2.18
CA TYR A 67 1.68 12.47 2.70
C TYR A 67 1.95 11.46 1.57
N GLY A 68 1.07 11.47 0.57
CA GLY A 68 1.20 10.69 -0.63
C GLY A 68 0.24 11.20 -1.69
N SER A 69 0.48 10.82 -2.94
CA SER A 69 -0.35 11.15 -4.09
C SER A 69 -0.65 9.88 -4.86
N ALA A 70 -1.94 9.53 -4.97
CA ALA A 70 -2.43 8.46 -5.82
C ALA A 70 -2.85 9.04 -7.18
N GLY A 71 -2.33 8.49 -8.28
CA GLY A 71 -2.72 8.85 -9.64
C GLY A 71 -2.70 7.62 -10.54
N GLY A 72 -3.87 7.21 -11.02
CA GLY A 72 -4.02 6.00 -11.84
C GLY A 72 -3.43 4.77 -11.15
N ASP A 73 -2.43 4.17 -11.78
CA ASP A 73 -1.71 2.97 -11.34
C ASP A 73 -0.43 3.28 -10.54
N LEU A 74 -0.26 4.53 -10.07
CA LEU A 74 0.91 4.95 -9.30
C LEU A 74 0.49 5.62 -7.99
N LEU A 75 1.07 5.15 -6.90
CA LEU A 75 0.99 5.75 -5.57
C LEU A 75 2.38 6.28 -5.20
N LEU A 76 2.51 7.60 -5.15
CA LEU A 76 3.74 8.25 -4.69
C LEU A 76 3.60 8.50 -3.19
N LEU A 77 4.47 7.91 -2.39
CA LEU A 77 4.54 8.16 -0.94
C LEU A 77 5.71 9.08 -0.61
N ASN A 78 5.52 9.99 0.34
CA ASN A 78 6.55 10.93 0.73
C ASN A 78 7.62 10.26 1.60
N ARG A 79 8.86 10.19 1.12
CA ARG A 79 9.97 9.51 1.82
C ARG A 79 10.23 10.06 3.24
N ARG A 80 9.82 11.30 3.53
CA ARG A 80 9.94 11.89 4.87
C ARG A 80 9.12 11.17 5.94
N LEU A 81 8.12 10.37 5.54
CA LEU A 81 7.28 9.59 6.44
C LEU A 81 7.89 8.24 6.82
N LEU A 82 8.87 7.74 6.06
CA LEU A 82 9.54 6.46 6.36
C LEU A 82 10.05 6.36 7.80
N PRO A 83 10.78 7.34 8.36
CA PRO A 83 11.23 7.26 9.75
C PRO A 83 10.06 7.19 10.73
N GLY A 84 8.97 7.92 10.48
CA GLY A 84 7.74 7.84 11.28
C GLY A 84 6.97 6.53 11.09
N LEU A 85 7.13 5.86 9.95
CA LEU A 85 6.52 4.57 9.65
C LEU A 85 7.25 3.42 10.32
N THR A 86 8.59 3.46 10.31
CA THR A 86 9.43 2.52 11.07
C THR A 86 9.25 2.64 12.57
N ASP A 87 8.91 3.85 13.05
CA ASP A 87 8.59 4.12 14.46
C ASP A 87 7.12 3.77 14.81
N GLY A 88 6.29 3.42 13.82
CA GLY A 88 4.87 3.11 13.99
C GLY A 88 3.94 4.33 14.09
N SER A 89 4.50 5.52 14.31
CA SER A 89 3.79 6.79 14.47
C SER A 89 3.00 7.24 13.22
N ALA A 90 3.43 6.87 12.01
CA ALA A 90 2.78 7.31 10.77
C ALA A 90 1.55 6.47 10.35
N ALA A 91 1.37 5.26 10.88
CA ALA A 91 0.18 4.43 10.61
C ALA A 91 -1.06 4.86 11.43
N ILE A 92 -0.87 5.67 12.47
CA ILE A 92 -1.87 5.88 13.53
C ILE A 92 -2.73 7.13 13.30
N GLN A 93 -2.31 8.07 12.46
CA GLN A 93 -3.01 9.34 12.29
C GLN A 93 -4.15 9.22 11.26
N ARG A 94 -5.30 8.71 11.71
CA ARG A 94 -6.58 8.79 10.98
C ARG A 94 -6.95 10.26 10.76
N THR A 95 -7.11 10.68 9.51
CA THR A 95 -7.83 11.91 9.14
C THR A 95 -9.22 11.54 8.65
#